data_AF-K3VZM9-F1
#
_entry.id   AF-K3VZM9-F1
#
_cell.length_a   1.000
_cell.length_b   1.000
_cell.length_c   1.000
_cell.angle_alpha   90.00
_cell.angle_beta   90.00
_cell.angle_gamma   90.00
#
_symmetry.space_group_name_H-M   'P 1'
#
loop_
_entity.id
_entity.type
_entity.pdbx_description
1 polymer ?
#
loop_
_entity_poly.entity_id
_entity_poly.type
_entity_poly.pdbx_seq_one_letter_code
_entity_poly.pdbx_strand_id
1 'polypeptide(L)'
;MNARVVVSQTPPHLDSESVASSAQTSTSHMPLHHYPEDQQYQPYTDRVEDDDPPPSYTVVDNEGPHANPFDLLPVSTSSLGLHPFKGTSNDKTVCYLDKRLDTDPEFLEQHVNDLAKEPPRPYVRVQGVDRKSGESKNGIDFDIHIELTPLLYQEMATRRSWRRIRAVNNFDKVRRGTAKMTRAPGFGGSGPPEEGTPGVSQWCYRYCTKKAGLKAFVLERRITGWDFALVGSRLENLVRDTGYRGEINITFPTTNARVEIYNYCRTNRWRLTRWIVLFFYFTLLWLFTWPWISLRTRWYETVYVEWSMSRPDRQGTLRYACMSEDQWCRLWRRPIQQAIKARRRGRLSQDDIDDACIAPGAEDSARGMRAGFKVLQRTFGWGGDEESSGRHSPRNR
;
A
#
# COMPACT_ATOMS: atom_id res chain seq x y z
N MET A 1 9.51 -44.81 -16.02
CA MET A 1 10.05 -45.60 -14.90
C MET A 1 9.24 -45.32 -13.64
N ASN A 2 8.32 -46.23 -13.35
CA ASN A 2 7.74 -46.69 -12.08
C ASN A 2 7.55 -45.72 -10.88
N ALA A 3 6.27 -45.44 -10.65
CA ALA A 3 5.48 -45.43 -9.40
C ALA A 3 6.11 -45.87 -8.06
N ARG A 4 5.67 -45.22 -6.96
CA ARG A 4 4.90 -45.90 -5.88
C ARG A 4 4.11 -44.96 -4.95
N VAL A 5 2.84 -45.29 -4.81
CA VAL A 5 1.80 -44.86 -3.86
C VAL A 5 1.84 -45.78 -2.61
N VAL A 6 1.27 -45.36 -1.46
CA VAL A 6 0.45 -46.13 -0.44
C VAL A 6 0.22 -45.18 0.77
N VAL A 7 -0.96 -44.61 1.09
CA VAL A 7 -2.29 -45.09 1.56
C VAL A 7 -2.39 -45.37 3.08
N SER A 8 -3.36 -44.73 3.75
CA SER A 8 -4.41 -45.31 4.67
C SER A 8 -4.95 -44.20 5.61
N GLN A 9 -6.18 -43.67 5.53
CA GLN A 9 -7.56 -44.16 5.80
C GLN A 9 -7.98 -44.37 7.28
N THR A 10 -8.67 -43.34 7.83
CA THR A 10 -10.02 -43.30 8.49
C THR A 10 -10.30 -44.01 9.87
N PRO A 11 -11.47 -43.82 10.55
CA PRO A 11 -11.67 -43.09 11.83
C PRO A 11 -12.30 -43.96 12.97
N PRO A 12 -12.75 -43.39 14.11
CA PRO A 12 -14.21 -43.46 14.48
C PRO A 12 -14.75 -42.16 15.17
N HIS A 13 -16.00 -41.72 14.94
CA HIS A 13 -17.32 -42.08 15.56
C HIS A 13 -17.52 -41.44 16.96
N LEU A 14 -18.30 -40.34 17.07
CA LEU A 14 -19.71 -40.23 17.58
C LEU A 14 -19.74 -40.20 19.13
N ASP A 15 -20.39 -39.23 19.80
CA ASP A 15 -21.82 -39.33 20.11
C ASP A 15 -22.53 -37.98 20.34
N SER A 16 -23.85 -38.08 20.18
CA SER A 16 -24.92 -37.10 20.27
C SER A 16 -25.45 -36.90 21.71
N GLU A 17 -26.54 -36.12 21.78
CA GLU A 17 -27.53 -35.91 22.87
C GLU A 17 -27.33 -34.60 23.68
N SER A 18 -28.20 -33.59 23.76
CA SER A 18 -29.63 -33.30 23.52
C SER A 18 -30.41 -33.00 24.81
N VAL A 19 -31.26 -31.96 24.74
CA VAL A 19 -32.44 -31.63 25.60
C VAL A 19 -32.08 -31.06 27.00
N ALA A 20 -32.72 -30.06 27.64
CA ALA A 20 -34.06 -29.43 27.63
C ALA A 20 -33.93 -27.96 28.13
N SER A 21 -34.57 -26.95 27.54
CA SER A 21 -35.94 -26.41 27.77
C SER A 21 -36.26 -25.78 29.15
N SER A 22 -36.90 -24.59 29.04
CA SER A 22 -37.80 -23.90 30.00
C SER A 22 -37.13 -22.87 30.94
N ALA A 23 -37.65 -21.67 31.23
CA ALA A 23 -38.87 -20.94 30.85
C ALA A 23 -38.81 -19.51 31.46
N GLN A 24 -39.47 -18.54 30.80
CA GLN A 24 -40.22 -17.38 31.35
C GLN A 24 -39.46 -16.35 32.23
N THR A 25 -39.86 -15.09 32.44
CA THR A 25 -40.74 -14.05 31.87
C THR A 25 -40.46 -12.84 32.79
N SER A 26 -40.43 -11.59 32.32
CA SER A 26 -41.06 -10.44 33.02
C SER A 26 -40.86 -9.09 32.32
N THR A 27 -42.01 -8.48 32.09
CA THR A 27 -42.44 -7.11 31.75
C THR A 27 -41.77 -5.94 32.48
N SER A 28 -41.73 -4.77 31.83
CA SER A 28 -42.31 -3.51 32.36
C SER A 28 -42.29 -2.34 31.36
N HIS A 29 -43.37 -1.55 31.37
CA HIS A 29 -43.73 -0.42 30.49
C HIS A 29 -43.24 0.96 30.99
N MET A 30 -43.17 1.89 30.02
CA MET A 30 -43.18 3.39 29.95
C MET A 30 -43.66 4.22 31.17
N PRO A 31 -43.33 5.54 31.24
CA PRO A 31 -44.31 6.54 30.76
C PRO A 31 -43.77 7.84 30.10
N LEU A 32 -44.72 8.39 29.32
CA LEU A 32 -44.90 9.61 28.53
C LEU A 32 -44.75 10.94 29.31
N HIS A 33 -44.36 12.04 28.63
CA HIS A 33 -44.63 13.41 29.11
C HIS A 33 -45.07 14.36 27.98
N HIS A 34 -45.87 15.34 28.39
CA HIS A 34 -46.95 16.06 27.70
C HIS A 34 -46.53 17.46 27.19
N TYR A 35 -47.14 17.95 26.11
CA TYR A 35 -47.02 19.31 25.52
C TYR A 35 -48.15 20.23 25.99
N PRO A 36 -47.96 21.56 25.90
CA PRO A 36 -49.07 22.48 25.62
C PRO A 36 -48.82 23.41 24.40
N GLU A 37 -49.90 23.66 23.65
CA GLU A 37 -50.06 24.68 22.60
C GLU A 37 -50.31 26.08 23.20
N ASP A 38 -49.85 27.14 22.52
CA ASP A 38 -50.74 28.17 21.94
C ASP A 38 -49.97 29.23 21.09
N GLN A 39 -50.35 29.29 19.81
CA GLN A 39 -50.57 30.41 18.87
C GLN A 39 -49.68 31.68 18.84
N GLN A 40 -49.04 31.96 17.69
CA GLN A 40 -49.36 33.10 16.80
C GLN A 40 -48.46 33.17 15.55
N TYR A 41 -49.07 33.28 14.36
CA TYR A 41 -48.43 33.55 13.06
C TYR A 41 -48.45 35.07 12.75
N GLN A 42 -47.34 35.62 12.26
CA GLN A 42 -47.27 36.85 11.43
C GLN A 42 -46.12 36.73 10.39
N PRO A 43 -46.22 37.37 9.20
CA PRO A 43 -45.50 36.97 7.98
C PRO A 43 -44.52 38.02 7.39
N TYR A 44 -43.80 37.63 6.32
CA TYR A 44 -42.88 38.41 5.43
C TYR A 44 -41.49 38.76 6.01
N THR A 45 -40.38 38.75 5.26
CA THR A 45 -40.14 39.30 3.91
C THR A 45 -39.04 38.58 3.12
N ASP A 46 -39.25 38.55 1.81
CA ASP A 46 -38.27 38.35 0.73
C ASP A 46 -37.10 39.35 0.81
N ARG A 47 -35.86 38.87 0.67
CA ARG A 47 -34.68 39.72 0.46
C ARG A 47 -33.62 38.94 -0.32
N VAL A 48 -33.49 39.32 -1.59
CA VAL A 48 -32.43 38.93 -2.53
C VAL A 48 -31.22 39.84 -2.31
N GLU A 49 -30.04 39.35 -2.72
CA GLU A 49 -28.72 39.99 -2.87
C GLU A 49 -27.72 39.73 -1.72
N ASP A 50 -26.87 38.70 -1.91
CA ASP A 50 -25.48 38.95 -2.37
C ASP A 50 -24.92 37.67 -3.03
N ASP A 51 -24.57 37.82 -4.31
CA ASP A 51 -23.86 36.88 -5.16
C ASP A 51 -22.37 36.86 -4.78
N ASP A 52 -21.93 35.80 -4.09
CA ASP A 52 -20.52 35.41 -4.07
C ASP A 52 -20.44 33.95 -4.56
N PRO A 53 -19.96 33.68 -5.79
CA PRO A 53 -19.75 32.32 -6.22
C PRO A 53 -18.63 31.68 -5.36
N PRO A 54 -18.80 30.44 -4.88
CA PRO A 54 -17.75 29.78 -4.12
C PRO A 54 -16.47 29.65 -4.97
N PRO A 55 -15.29 29.70 -4.33
CA PRO A 55 -14.02 29.71 -5.04
C PRO A 55 -13.90 28.52 -5.99
N SER A 56 -13.63 28.82 -7.26
CA SER A 56 -13.30 27.85 -8.30
C SER A 56 -12.13 26.98 -7.81
N TYR A 57 -12.44 25.75 -7.44
CA TYR A 57 -11.46 24.73 -7.18
C TYR A 57 -10.71 24.49 -8.49
N THR A 58 -9.40 24.73 -8.43
CA THR A 58 -8.45 24.24 -9.42
C THR A 58 -8.78 22.77 -9.71
N VAL A 59 -9.18 22.49 -10.95
CA VAL A 59 -9.21 21.13 -11.48
C VAL A 59 -7.78 20.61 -11.37
N VAL A 60 -7.54 19.84 -10.31
CA VAL A 60 -6.43 18.89 -10.30
C VAL A 60 -6.82 17.91 -11.39
N ASP A 61 -6.01 17.82 -12.45
CA ASP A 61 -6.13 16.79 -13.49
C ASP A 61 -6.00 15.42 -12.83
N ASN A 62 -7.11 14.93 -12.29
CA ASN A 62 -7.24 13.58 -11.78
C ASN A 62 -7.59 12.72 -12.98
N GLU A 63 -6.58 12.05 -13.55
CA GLU A 63 -6.79 11.10 -14.63
C GLU A 63 -7.70 9.94 -14.16
N GLY A 64 -8.96 9.95 -14.58
CA GLY A 64 -9.93 8.84 -14.47
C GLY A 64 -11.12 9.11 -13.52
N PRO A 65 -12.30 8.48 -13.74
CA PRO A 65 -13.55 8.88 -13.07
C PRO A 65 -13.66 8.54 -11.57
N HIS A 66 -12.70 7.83 -10.96
CA HIS A 66 -12.83 7.38 -9.57
C HIS A 66 -11.53 7.53 -8.77
N ALA A 67 -11.65 8.13 -7.58
CA ALA A 67 -10.57 8.25 -6.61
C ALA A 67 -10.15 6.86 -6.10
N ASN A 68 -8.85 6.64 -5.89
CA ASN A 68 -8.41 5.34 -5.39
C ASN A 68 -8.99 5.11 -3.98
N PRO A 69 -9.50 3.92 -3.66
CA PRO A 69 -9.90 3.59 -2.28
C PRO A 69 -8.72 3.71 -1.29
N PHE A 70 -7.48 3.72 -1.81
CA PHE A 70 -6.25 4.03 -1.07
C PHE A 70 -5.89 5.51 -0.97
N ASP A 71 -6.45 6.37 -1.82
CA ASP A 71 -6.35 7.84 -1.69
C ASP A 71 -7.41 8.36 -0.70
N LEU A 72 -8.47 7.58 -0.46
CA LEU A 72 -9.45 7.78 0.61
C LEU A 72 -8.98 7.22 1.97
N LEU A 73 -7.91 6.42 2.00
CA LEU A 73 -7.28 6.13 3.27
C LEU A 73 -6.69 7.45 3.78
N PRO A 74 -7.00 7.87 5.02
CA PRO A 74 -6.40 9.07 5.56
C PRO A 74 -4.90 8.95 5.37
N VAL A 75 -4.31 9.90 4.63
CA VAL A 75 -2.87 10.20 4.70
C VAL A 75 -2.59 10.19 6.18
N SER A 76 -1.88 9.15 6.63
CA SER A 76 -1.83 8.86 8.05
C SER A 76 -1.11 10.03 8.69
N THR A 77 -1.89 10.96 9.25
CA THR A 77 -1.38 12.00 10.12
C THR A 77 -0.70 11.22 11.22
N SER A 78 0.62 11.27 11.26
CA SER A 78 1.39 10.58 12.29
C SER A 78 0.69 10.86 13.62
N SER A 79 0.49 9.85 14.47
CA SER A 79 -0.25 10.04 15.74
C SER A 79 0.37 11.14 16.62
N LEU A 80 1.62 11.48 16.29
CA LEU A 80 2.47 12.50 16.86
C LEU A 80 2.31 13.91 16.25
N GLY A 81 1.35 14.12 15.34
CA GLY A 81 1.12 15.41 14.68
C GLY A 81 2.22 15.85 13.71
N LEU A 82 3.05 14.90 13.25
CA LEU A 82 4.15 15.18 12.34
C LEU A 82 3.68 15.16 10.89
N HIS A 83 4.04 16.20 10.14
CA HIS A 83 3.78 16.30 8.70
C HIS A 83 5.06 16.08 7.90
N PRO A 84 4.96 15.42 6.74
CA PRO A 84 6.10 15.26 5.85
C PRO A 84 6.58 16.63 5.36
N PHE A 85 7.88 16.88 5.43
CA PHE A 85 8.49 18.12 4.95
C PHE A 85 8.52 18.17 3.40
N LYS A 86 8.68 17.00 2.76
CA LYS A 86 8.73 16.87 1.30
C LYS A 86 8.39 15.44 0.87
N GLY A 87 7.55 15.31 -0.14
CA GLY A 87 7.43 14.09 -0.97
C GLY A 87 8.22 14.25 -2.27
N THR A 88 8.82 13.17 -2.77
CA THR A 88 9.33 13.15 -4.15
C THR A 88 8.17 13.14 -5.14
N SER A 89 8.33 13.69 -6.35
CA SER A 89 7.28 13.71 -7.38
C SER A 89 6.74 12.32 -7.79
N ASN A 90 7.48 11.26 -7.50
CA ASN A 90 7.10 9.89 -7.79
C ASN A 90 6.57 9.15 -6.55
N ASP A 91 6.35 9.86 -5.43
CA ASP A 91 5.98 9.33 -4.11
C ASP A 91 6.84 8.18 -3.60
N LYS A 92 8.05 8.01 -4.14
CA LYS A 92 8.98 6.94 -3.76
C LYS A 92 9.57 7.18 -2.37
N THR A 93 9.90 8.44 -2.09
CA THR A 93 10.54 8.86 -0.85
C THR A 93 9.79 9.99 -0.17
N VAL A 94 9.53 9.82 1.12
CA VAL A 94 8.97 10.86 1.99
C VAL A 94 10.03 11.33 2.97
N CYS A 95 10.20 12.65 3.11
CA CYS A 95 11.22 13.25 3.96
C CYS A 95 10.58 13.94 5.16
N TYR A 96 11.08 13.65 6.36
CA TYR A 96 10.69 14.31 7.62
C TYR A 96 11.84 15.16 8.15
N LEU A 97 11.50 16.31 8.74
CA LEU A 97 12.46 17.25 9.31
C LEU A 97 11.88 17.85 10.60
N ASP A 98 12.19 17.23 11.73
CA ASP A 98 11.77 17.72 13.06
C ASP A 98 12.93 17.60 14.06
N LYS A 99 13.03 18.56 14.98
CA LYS A 99 14.03 18.59 16.05
C LYS A 99 13.82 17.47 17.08
N ARG A 100 12.55 17.10 17.33
CA ARG A 100 12.19 16.05 18.30
C ARG A 100 12.70 14.69 17.86
N LEU A 101 12.59 14.38 16.57
CA LEU A 101 13.13 13.16 15.94
C LEU A 101 14.66 13.07 16.02
N ASP A 102 15.35 14.18 16.28
CA ASP A 102 16.81 14.21 16.42
C ASP A 102 17.30 14.01 17.86
N THR A 103 16.51 14.48 18.82
CA THR A 103 16.94 14.65 20.21
C THR A 103 16.45 13.50 21.08
N ASP A 104 15.23 13.02 20.82
CA ASP A 104 14.54 12.05 21.66
C ASP A 104 14.48 10.68 20.95
N PRO A 105 15.19 9.66 21.48
CA PRO A 105 15.22 8.33 20.87
C PRO A 105 13.89 7.58 21.01
N GLU A 106 13.13 7.80 22.08
CA GLU A 106 11.83 7.15 22.30
C GLU A 106 10.79 7.70 21.33
N PHE A 107 10.78 9.02 21.15
CA PHE A 107 9.91 9.68 20.18
C PHE A 107 10.23 9.25 18.73
N LEU A 108 11.52 9.11 18.39
CA LEU A 108 11.93 8.58 17.09
C LEU A 108 11.45 7.13 16.89
N GLU A 109 11.59 6.28 17.90
CA GLU A 109 11.11 4.90 17.83
C GLU A 109 9.60 4.81 17.69
N GLN A 110 8.83 5.61 18.45
CA GLN A 110 7.38 5.68 18.30
C GLN A 110 6.98 6.13 16.89
N HIS A 111 7.66 7.13 16.35
CA HIS A 111 7.41 7.59 14.97
C HIS A 111 7.74 6.50 13.94
N VAL A 112 8.86 5.79 14.10
CA VAL A 112 9.22 4.65 13.22
C VAL A 112 8.16 3.55 13.28
N ASN A 113 7.63 3.25 14.47
CA ASN A 113 6.54 2.29 14.63
C ASN A 113 5.24 2.74 13.95
N ASP A 114 4.93 4.04 13.99
CA ASP A 114 3.78 4.60 13.26
C ASP A 114 3.98 4.52 11.75
N LEU A 115 5.14 4.93 11.24
CA LEU A 115 5.48 4.83 9.83
C LEU A 115 5.49 3.38 9.34
N ALA A 116 5.79 2.41 10.21
CA ALA A 116 5.73 0.99 9.89
C ALA A 116 4.30 0.46 9.74
N LYS A 117 3.27 1.16 10.24
CA LYS A 117 1.85 0.81 10.00
C LYS A 117 1.42 1.16 8.58
N GLU A 118 2.05 2.16 7.96
CA GLU A 118 1.77 2.53 6.57
C GLU A 118 2.36 1.51 5.60
N PRO A 119 1.56 1.00 4.65
CA PRO A 119 2.04 0.04 3.67
C PRO A 119 2.90 0.72 2.58
N PRO A 120 3.88 -0.01 2.01
CA PRO A 120 4.36 0.32 0.68
C PRO A 120 3.21 0.18 -0.32
N ARG A 121 3.23 0.97 -1.39
CA ARG A 121 2.22 0.96 -2.46
C ARG A 121 2.81 0.38 -3.76
N PRO A 122 2.93 -0.95 -3.87
CA PRO A 122 3.36 -1.59 -5.11
C PRO A 122 2.27 -1.52 -6.16
N TYR A 123 2.67 -1.31 -7.42
CA TYR A 123 1.78 -1.44 -8.57
C TYR A 123 2.52 -2.09 -9.74
N VAL A 124 1.76 -2.79 -10.59
CA VAL A 124 2.23 -3.32 -11.86
C VAL A 124 2.01 -2.24 -12.92
N ARG A 125 3.04 -1.98 -13.72
CA ARG A 125 2.93 -1.17 -14.93
C ARG A 125 3.24 -2.02 -16.15
N VAL A 126 2.28 -2.13 -17.05
CA VAL A 126 2.40 -2.86 -18.32
C VAL A 126 2.32 -1.84 -19.46
N GLN A 127 3.44 -1.68 -20.17
CA GLN A 127 3.56 -0.70 -21.25
C GLN A 127 3.88 -1.41 -22.57
N GLY A 128 3.15 -1.07 -23.63
CA GLY A 128 3.45 -1.45 -25.01
C GLY A 128 4.01 -0.26 -25.79
N VAL A 129 5.16 -0.46 -26.42
CA VAL A 129 5.82 0.54 -27.27
C VAL A 129 5.92 -0.02 -28.68
N ASP A 130 5.29 0.64 -29.65
CA ASP A 130 5.48 0.36 -31.07
C ASP A 130 6.44 1.38 -31.67
N ARG A 131 7.67 0.94 -31.93
CA ARG A 131 8.70 1.74 -32.60
C ARG A 131 8.45 1.91 -34.11
N LYS A 132 7.53 1.15 -34.70
CA LYS A 132 7.28 1.15 -36.16
C LYS A 132 6.13 2.06 -36.57
N SER A 133 5.16 2.29 -35.69
CA SER A 133 4.06 3.21 -35.95
C SER A 133 4.45 4.64 -35.56
N GLY A 134 4.73 5.49 -36.55
CA GLY A 134 4.94 6.93 -36.37
C GLY A 134 3.68 7.70 -35.98
N GLU A 135 2.63 7.02 -35.55
CA GLU A 135 1.28 7.57 -35.40
C GLU A 135 0.93 7.97 -33.95
N SER A 136 1.63 7.42 -32.94
CA SER A 136 1.44 7.85 -31.55
C SER A 136 2.48 8.90 -31.16
N LYS A 137 2.02 10.06 -30.66
CA LYS A 137 2.86 11.22 -30.30
C LYS A 137 4.02 10.91 -29.32
N ASN A 138 3.98 9.75 -28.63
CA ASN A 138 5.03 9.30 -27.70
C ASN A 138 5.58 7.89 -27.99
N GLY A 139 5.18 7.21 -29.08
CA GLY A 139 5.55 5.81 -29.36
C GLY A 139 4.93 4.76 -28.41
N ILE A 140 3.99 5.14 -27.55
CA ILE A 140 3.34 4.27 -26.55
C ILE A 140 1.94 3.89 -27.05
N ASP A 141 1.66 2.60 -27.21
CA ASP A 141 0.33 2.14 -27.64
C ASP A 141 -0.64 2.03 -26.48
N PHE A 142 -0.19 1.43 -25.37
CA PHE A 142 -0.96 1.29 -24.14
C PHE A 142 -0.01 1.40 -22.93
N ASP A 143 -0.53 1.91 -21.82
CA ASP A 143 0.18 2.03 -20.54
C ASP A 143 -0.81 1.82 -19.41
N ILE A 144 -0.72 0.66 -18.77
CA ILE A 144 -1.73 0.14 -17.86
C ILE A 144 -1.12 0.02 -16.47
N HIS A 145 -1.79 0.56 -15.44
CA HIS A 145 -1.36 0.45 -14.04
C HIS A 145 -2.35 -0.35 -13.20
N ILE A 146 -1.86 -1.31 -12.41
CA ILE A 146 -2.66 -2.16 -11.52
C ILE A 146 -2.07 -2.14 -10.11
N GLU A 147 -2.83 -1.72 -9.11
CA GLU A 147 -2.37 -1.72 -7.72
C GLU A 147 -2.23 -3.12 -7.14
N LEU A 148 -1.11 -3.36 -6.46
CA LEU A 148 -0.84 -4.57 -5.68
C LEU A 148 -0.94 -4.32 -4.17
N THR A 149 -1.02 -3.06 -3.72
CA THR A 149 -1.22 -2.67 -2.32
C THR A 149 -2.30 -3.48 -1.59
N PRO A 150 -3.47 -3.76 -2.21
CA PRO A 150 -4.46 -4.72 -1.69
C PRO A 150 -3.93 -6.03 -1.14
N LEU A 151 -2.97 -6.64 -1.83
CA LEU A 151 -2.52 -8.00 -1.59
C LEU A 151 -1.70 -8.11 -0.31
N LEU A 152 -1.32 -6.98 0.28
CA LEU A 152 -0.61 -6.88 1.55
C LEU A 152 -1.51 -7.12 2.77
N TYR A 153 -2.83 -7.04 2.60
CA TYR A 153 -3.81 -7.18 3.68
C TYR A 153 -4.49 -8.55 3.64
N GLN A 154 -4.65 -9.16 4.82
CA GLN A 154 -5.57 -10.29 5.00
C GLN A 154 -7.02 -9.82 5.06
N GLU A 155 -7.21 -8.64 5.65
CA GLU A 155 -8.50 -7.98 5.79
C GLU A 155 -8.23 -6.47 5.85
N MET A 156 -8.76 -5.73 4.88
CA MET A 156 -8.54 -4.31 4.72
C MET A 156 -9.38 -3.50 5.72
N ALA A 157 -10.59 -3.96 6.04
CA ALA A 157 -11.45 -3.34 7.05
C ALA A 157 -10.75 -3.25 8.42
N THR A 158 -10.06 -4.31 8.84
CA THR A 158 -9.30 -4.34 10.09
C THR A 158 -7.83 -3.96 9.93
N ARG A 159 -7.40 -3.61 8.69
CA ARG A 159 -6.00 -3.35 8.30
C ARG A 159 -5.03 -4.43 8.80
N ARG A 160 -5.48 -5.69 8.86
CA ARG A 160 -4.67 -6.81 9.34
C ARG A 160 -3.69 -7.22 8.24
N SER A 161 -2.40 -7.00 8.48
CA SER A 161 -1.32 -7.34 7.55
C SER A 161 -0.20 -8.12 8.23
N TRP A 162 0.59 -8.85 7.44
CA TRP A 162 1.83 -9.45 7.92
C TRP A 162 2.99 -8.47 7.79
N ARG A 163 3.05 -7.51 8.73
CA ARG A 163 4.18 -6.59 8.85
C ARG A 163 5.13 -7.00 9.98
N ARG A 164 6.43 -6.78 9.81
CA ARG A 164 7.41 -6.91 10.89
C ARG A 164 8.53 -5.88 10.71
N ILE A 165 8.80 -5.11 11.75
CA ILE A 165 9.96 -4.22 11.77
C ILE A 165 11.20 -5.05 12.10
N ARG A 166 12.25 -4.86 11.32
CA ARG A 166 13.53 -5.53 11.46
C ARG A 166 14.65 -4.50 11.49
N ALA A 167 15.66 -4.78 12.30
CA ALA A 167 16.95 -4.12 12.18
C ALA A 167 17.86 -4.95 11.30
N VAL A 168 18.81 -4.30 10.64
CA VAL A 168 19.82 -4.95 9.80
C VAL A 168 20.70 -5.91 10.59
N ASN A 169 21.03 -7.05 10.01
CA ASN A 169 21.94 -8.03 10.59
C ASN A 169 23.40 -7.58 10.45
N ASN A 170 24.31 -8.11 11.24
CA ASN A 170 25.72 -7.67 11.24
C ASN A 170 26.46 -7.88 9.90
N PHE A 171 26.05 -8.90 9.12
CA PHE A 171 26.62 -9.19 7.80
C PHE A 171 26.09 -8.29 6.68
N ASP A 172 24.99 -7.58 6.90
CA ASP A 172 24.37 -6.73 5.88
C ASP A 172 25.25 -5.51 5.60
N LYS A 173 25.56 -5.30 4.32
CA LYS A 173 26.36 -4.16 3.87
C LYS A 173 25.44 -2.94 3.66
N VAL A 174 25.32 -2.11 4.70
CA VAL A 174 24.43 -0.94 4.71
C VAL A 174 25.14 0.28 5.29
N ARG A 175 24.56 1.47 5.19
CA ARG A 175 25.10 2.66 5.86
C ARG A 175 24.69 2.66 7.33
N ARG A 176 25.66 2.48 8.25
CA ARG A 176 25.45 2.40 9.71
C ARG A 176 25.88 3.67 10.42
N GLY A 177 25.41 4.83 9.95
CA GLY A 177 25.92 6.14 10.36
C GLY A 177 27.24 6.52 9.67
N THR A 178 27.43 6.02 8.45
CA THR A 178 28.57 6.23 7.55
C THR A 178 28.07 6.76 6.21
N ALA A 179 28.95 7.44 5.46
CA ALA A 179 28.61 7.88 4.10
C ALA A 179 28.67 6.71 3.09
N LYS A 180 29.58 5.77 3.33
CA LYS A 180 29.75 4.54 2.52
C LYS A 180 29.11 3.35 3.22
N MET A 181 28.59 2.41 2.44
CA MET A 181 28.00 1.18 2.94
C MET A 181 29.08 0.26 3.52
N THR A 182 28.88 -0.21 4.74
CA THR A 182 29.83 -1.03 5.50
C THR A 182 29.09 -2.11 6.28
N ARG A 183 29.74 -3.26 6.49
CA ARG A 183 29.24 -4.29 7.43
C ARG A 183 29.44 -3.82 8.87
N ALA A 184 28.86 -4.54 9.83
CA ALA A 184 29.15 -4.27 11.24
C ALA A 184 30.66 -4.47 11.53
N PRO A 185 31.24 -3.71 12.48
CA PRO A 185 32.62 -3.91 12.93
C PRO A 185 32.90 -5.38 13.28
N GLY A 186 33.99 -5.93 12.77
CA GLY A 186 34.41 -7.33 12.89
C GLY A 186 33.72 -8.33 11.95
N PHE A 187 32.63 -7.96 11.26
CA PHE A 187 31.89 -8.84 10.34
C PHE A 187 32.27 -8.66 8.85
N GLY A 188 33.41 -8.00 8.61
CA GLY A 188 33.98 -7.76 7.28
C GLY A 188 35.50 -7.59 7.28
N GLY A 189 36.18 -8.07 8.33
CA GLY A 189 37.64 -8.01 8.47
C GLY A 189 38.20 -6.72 9.09
N SER A 190 37.35 -5.82 9.61
CA SER A 190 37.79 -4.57 10.24
C SER A 190 37.34 -4.45 11.70
N GLY A 191 38.30 -4.36 12.62
CA GLY A 191 38.07 -4.09 14.05
C GLY A 191 37.51 -5.26 14.86
N PRO A 192 37.37 -5.09 16.18
CA PRO A 192 36.78 -6.10 17.04
C PRO A 192 35.30 -6.33 16.69
N PRO A 193 34.80 -7.58 16.80
CA PRO A 193 33.40 -7.89 16.55
C PRO A 193 32.49 -7.15 17.53
N GLU A 194 31.49 -6.50 16.96
CA GLU A 194 30.42 -5.87 17.75
C GLU A 194 29.61 -6.93 18.51
N GLU A 195 29.33 -6.68 19.79
CA GLU A 195 28.57 -7.59 20.64
C GLU A 195 27.08 -7.52 20.31
N GLY A 196 26.52 -8.65 19.86
CA GLY A 196 25.11 -8.78 19.50
C GLY A 196 24.71 -8.11 18.18
N THR A 197 23.44 -8.28 17.81
CA THR A 197 22.83 -7.57 16.66
C THR A 197 21.98 -6.43 17.19
N PRO A 198 22.28 -5.16 16.85
CA PRO A 198 21.57 -4.03 17.41
C PRO A 198 20.11 -3.97 16.95
N GLY A 199 19.20 -3.84 17.92
CA GLY A 199 17.76 -3.69 17.70
C GLY A 199 17.35 -2.30 17.20
N VAL A 200 16.06 -2.13 16.90
CA VAL A 200 15.49 -0.87 16.39
C VAL A 200 15.69 0.27 17.39
N SER A 201 15.36 0.04 18.66
CA SER A 201 15.51 1.00 19.76
C SER A 201 16.97 1.43 19.92
N GLN A 202 17.92 0.49 19.81
CA GLN A 202 19.34 0.78 19.90
C GLN A 202 19.83 1.63 18.72
N TRP A 203 19.31 1.42 17.50
CA TRP A 203 19.62 2.27 16.36
C TRP A 203 19.05 3.68 16.52
N CYS A 204 17.84 3.82 17.05
CA CYS A 204 17.25 5.13 17.37
C CYS A 204 18.11 5.87 18.41
N TYR A 205 18.52 5.19 19.49
CA TYR A 205 19.44 5.73 20.50
C TYR A 205 20.78 6.17 19.90
N ARG A 206 21.41 5.34 19.05
CA ARG A 206 22.67 5.67 18.36
C ARG A 206 22.53 6.87 17.44
N TYR A 207 21.39 7.00 16.77
CA TYR A 207 21.09 8.13 15.90
C TYR A 207 21.01 9.43 16.70
N CYS A 208 20.25 9.45 17.81
CA CYS A 208 20.08 10.64 18.66
C CYS A 208 21.37 11.04 19.39
N THR A 209 22.08 10.06 19.96
CA THR A 209 23.33 10.29 20.73
C THR A 209 24.46 10.85 19.86
N LYS A 210 24.51 10.50 18.57
CA LYS A 210 25.59 10.92 17.68
C LYS A 210 25.46 12.39 17.30
N LYS A 211 26.40 13.20 17.82
CA LYS A 211 26.62 14.61 17.45
C LYS A 211 27.23 14.70 16.04
N ALA A 212 26.40 14.59 15.01
CA ALA A 212 26.81 14.83 13.62
C ALA A 212 25.99 15.97 13.02
N GLY A 213 26.65 16.95 12.42
CA GLY A 213 25.98 18.12 11.82
C GLY A 213 25.07 17.80 10.63
N LEU A 214 25.29 16.65 9.96
CA LEU A 214 24.36 16.07 8.98
C LEU A 214 24.19 14.58 9.26
N LYS A 215 22.96 14.20 9.61
CA LYS A 215 22.57 12.80 9.73
C LYS A 215 21.16 12.61 9.16
N ALA A 216 20.92 11.39 8.68
CA ALA A 216 19.69 10.96 8.07
C ALA A 216 19.40 9.53 8.53
N PHE A 217 18.24 9.32 9.14
CA PHE A 217 17.72 8.00 9.47
C PHE A 217 16.79 7.54 8.37
N VAL A 218 16.96 6.32 7.88
CA VAL A 218 16.20 5.80 6.76
C VAL A 218 15.42 4.57 7.20
N LEU A 219 14.11 4.62 6.96
CA LEU A 219 13.20 3.50 7.09
C LEU A 219 12.82 3.02 5.69
N GLU A 220 13.13 1.77 5.38
CA GLU A 220 12.73 1.15 4.11
C GLU A 220 11.59 0.16 4.32
N ARG A 221 10.56 0.21 3.47
CA ARG A 221 9.47 -0.78 3.44
C ARG A 221 9.75 -1.75 2.30
N ARG A 222 9.97 -3.02 2.64
CA ARG A 222 10.35 -4.08 1.69
C ARG A 222 9.24 -5.10 1.58
N ILE A 223 8.85 -5.41 0.35
CA ILE A 223 7.86 -6.45 0.06
C ILE A 223 8.59 -7.78 -0.03
N THR A 224 8.06 -8.80 0.64
CA THR A 224 8.62 -10.17 0.65
C THR A 224 7.56 -11.21 0.30
N GLY A 225 8.00 -12.36 -0.22
CA GLY A 225 7.11 -13.48 -0.52
C GLY A 225 6.17 -13.23 -1.70
N TRP A 226 6.63 -12.55 -2.75
CA TRP A 226 5.90 -12.45 -4.01
C TRP A 226 6.84 -12.74 -5.17
N ASP A 227 6.44 -13.62 -6.09
CA ASP A 227 7.23 -13.94 -7.26
C ASP A 227 6.93 -12.98 -8.42
N PHE A 228 7.64 -11.85 -8.43
CA PHE A 228 7.55 -10.84 -9.49
C PHE A 228 8.01 -11.37 -10.86
N ALA A 229 8.90 -12.36 -10.91
CA ALA A 229 9.38 -12.92 -12.17
C ALA A 229 8.34 -13.85 -12.80
N LEU A 230 7.68 -14.68 -11.99
CA LEU A 230 6.55 -15.49 -12.43
C LEU A 230 5.39 -14.62 -12.92
N VAL A 231 5.03 -13.57 -12.17
CA VAL A 231 3.97 -12.64 -12.58
C VAL A 231 4.37 -11.90 -13.86
N GLY A 232 5.61 -11.42 -13.96
CA GLY A 232 6.12 -10.74 -15.14
C GLY A 232 6.05 -11.60 -16.40
N SER A 233 6.54 -12.84 -16.35
CA SER A 233 6.50 -13.77 -17.49
C SER A 233 5.07 -14.13 -17.92
N ARG A 234 4.15 -14.28 -16.97
CA ARG A 234 2.73 -14.55 -17.28
C ARG A 234 2.03 -13.35 -17.89
N LEU A 235 2.32 -12.14 -17.41
CA LEU A 235 1.80 -10.92 -18.01
C LEU A 235 2.35 -10.71 -19.42
N GLU A 236 3.63 -11.01 -19.65
CA GLU A 236 4.21 -10.95 -20.98
C GLU A 236 3.50 -11.91 -21.94
N ASN A 237 3.35 -13.18 -21.55
CA ASN A 237 2.62 -14.16 -22.35
C ASN A 237 1.17 -13.71 -22.62
N LEU A 238 0.52 -13.13 -21.62
CA LEU A 238 -0.85 -12.62 -21.76
C LEU A 238 -0.95 -11.46 -22.75
N VAL A 239 0.02 -10.55 -22.78
CA VAL A 239 0.10 -9.47 -23.76
C VAL A 239 0.35 -10.06 -25.15
N ARG A 240 1.25 -11.05 -25.28
CA ARG A 240 1.53 -11.72 -26.56
C ARG A 240 0.30 -12.47 -27.10
N ASP A 241 -0.50 -13.10 -26.25
CA ASP A 241 -1.76 -13.76 -26.60
C ASP A 241 -2.79 -12.79 -27.25
N THR A 242 -2.68 -11.48 -26.99
CA THR A 242 -3.55 -10.48 -27.64
C THR A 242 -3.18 -10.20 -29.09
N GLY A 243 -2.06 -10.76 -29.59
CA GLY A 243 -1.52 -10.49 -30.91
C GLY A 243 -0.58 -9.28 -30.96
N TYR A 244 -0.22 -8.70 -29.81
CA TYR A 244 0.68 -7.55 -29.74
C TYR A 244 2.13 -7.95 -30.11
N ARG A 245 2.69 -7.28 -31.13
CA ARG A 245 4.03 -7.55 -31.66
C ARG A 245 5.09 -6.51 -31.27
N GLY A 246 4.69 -5.42 -30.61
CA GLY A 246 5.60 -4.36 -30.16
C GLY A 246 6.53 -4.78 -29.02
N GLU A 247 7.32 -3.83 -28.54
CA GLU A 247 8.16 -3.99 -27.36
C GLU A 247 7.28 -3.87 -26.11
N ILE A 248 7.46 -4.80 -25.17
CA ILE A 248 6.66 -4.88 -23.95
C ILE A 248 7.58 -4.56 -22.78
N ASN A 249 7.20 -3.59 -21.96
CA ASN A 249 7.92 -3.24 -20.75
C ASN A 249 6.99 -3.43 -19.54
N ILE A 250 7.28 -4.45 -18.74
CA ILE A 250 6.57 -4.75 -17.50
C ILE A 250 7.46 -4.37 -16.33
N THR A 251 6.99 -3.44 -15.49
CA THR A 251 7.71 -3.00 -14.30
C THR A 251 6.85 -3.13 -13.05
N PHE A 252 7.51 -3.30 -11.91
CA PHE A 252 6.89 -3.40 -10.58
C PHE A 252 7.35 -2.26 -9.67
N PRO A 253 7.05 -0.99 -10.01
CA PRO A 253 7.35 0.14 -9.15
C PRO A 253 6.63 0.04 -7.80
N THR A 254 7.27 0.57 -6.76
CA THR A 254 6.70 0.68 -5.41
C THR A 254 6.82 2.13 -4.95
N THR A 255 5.67 2.76 -4.65
CA THR A 255 5.61 4.07 -3.98
C THR A 255 5.52 3.88 -2.47
N ASN A 256 5.79 4.95 -1.72
CA ASN A 256 5.92 4.96 -0.27
C ASN A 256 6.91 3.90 0.27
N ALA A 257 7.94 3.57 -0.50
CA ALA A 257 8.90 2.52 -0.15
C ALA A 257 9.98 3.02 0.82
N ARG A 258 10.32 4.31 0.80
CA ARG A 258 11.42 4.86 1.58
C ARG A 258 10.98 6.09 2.37
N VAL A 259 11.35 6.14 3.64
CA VAL A 259 11.18 7.33 4.48
C VAL A 259 12.55 7.78 4.97
N GLU A 260 12.84 9.05 4.79
CA GLU A 260 14.09 9.68 5.21
C GLU A 260 13.81 10.72 6.29
N ILE A 261 14.22 10.42 7.51
CA ILE A 261 14.11 11.29 8.67
C ILE A 261 15.42 12.04 8.81
N TYR A 262 15.38 13.35 8.63
CA TYR A 262 16.56 14.20 8.65
C TYR A 262 16.68 14.96 9.97
N ASN A 263 17.93 15.15 10.43
CA ASN A 263 18.21 16.06 11.53
C ASN A 263 17.77 17.50 11.17
N TYR A 264 17.18 18.20 12.12
CA TYR A 264 16.91 19.63 12.07
C TYR A 264 18.20 20.47 11.97
N CYS A 265 18.62 20.77 10.75
CA CYS A 265 19.67 21.76 10.49
C CYS A 265 19.38 22.57 9.22
N ARG A 266 19.96 23.78 9.14
CA ARG A 266 19.76 24.69 7.99
C ARG A 266 20.14 24.03 6.67
N THR A 267 21.24 23.30 6.63
CA THR A 267 21.70 22.57 5.43
C THR A 267 20.70 21.51 4.96
N ASN A 268 20.13 20.72 5.89
CA ASN A 268 19.11 19.73 5.56
C ASN A 268 17.82 20.40 5.07
N ARG A 269 17.44 21.54 5.62
CA ARG A 269 16.31 22.33 5.15
C ARG A 269 16.56 22.86 3.73
N TRP A 270 17.72 23.45 3.49
CA TRP A 270 18.09 24.02 2.19
C TRP A 270 18.09 23.03 1.06
N ARG A 271 18.62 21.81 1.26
CA ARG A 271 18.60 20.76 0.22
C ARG A 271 17.19 20.24 -0.08
N LEU A 272 16.23 20.44 0.82
CA LEU A 272 14.85 20.01 0.62
C LEU A 272 14.03 21.12 -0.07
N THR A 273 14.34 22.40 0.15
CA THR A 273 13.68 23.55 -0.47
C THR A 273 13.95 23.63 -1.98
N ARG A 274 12.88 23.55 -2.79
CA ARG A 274 12.94 23.46 -4.25
C ARG A 274 13.64 24.66 -4.90
N TRP A 275 13.34 25.89 -4.48
CA TRP A 275 13.95 27.10 -5.06
C TRP A 275 15.47 27.20 -4.79
N ILE A 276 15.92 26.81 -3.59
CA ILE A 276 17.35 26.78 -3.26
C ILE A 276 18.05 25.73 -4.13
N VAL A 277 17.45 24.55 -4.27
CA VAL A 277 17.98 23.51 -5.16
C VAL A 277 18.08 24.01 -6.61
N LEU A 278 17.06 24.70 -7.13
CA LEU A 278 17.07 25.30 -8.46
C LEU A 278 18.18 26.36 -8.59
N PHE A 279 18.35 27.23 -7.61
CA PHE A 279 19.45 28.22 -7.58
C PHE A 279 20.83 27.55 -7.69
N PHE A 280 21.06 26.45 -6.96
CA PHE A 280 22.32 25.69 -7.05
C PHE A 280 22.52 25.02 -8.42
N TYR A 281 21.44 24.63 -9.10
CA TYR A 281 21.51 24.15 -10.47
C TYR A 281 21.85 25.27 -11.45
N PHE A 282 21.19 26.43 -11.37
CA PHE A 282 21.46 27.58 -12.24
C PHE A 282 22.87 28.13 -12.09
N THR A 283 23.41 28.13 -10.86
CA THR A 283 24.76 28.59 -10.56
C THR A 283 25.84 27.53 -10.78
N LEU A 284 25.48 26.34 -11.26
CA LEU A 284 26.36 25.16 -11.42
C LEU A 284 27.08 24.70 -10.14
N LEU A 285 26.76 25.28 -8.98
CA LEU A 285 27.37 24.99 -7.69
C LEU A 285 27.02 23.58 -7.20
N TRP A 286 26.00 22.95 -7.79
CA TRP A 286 25.59 21.58 -7.49
C TRP A 286 26.72 20.56 -7.67
N LEU A 287 27.66 20.80 -8.60
CA LEU A 287 28.80 19.91 -8.89
C LEU A 287 29.71 19.69 -7.68
N PHE A 288 29.89 20.69 -6.82
CA PHE A 288 30.72 20.58 -5.63
C PHE A 288 29.91 20.29 -4.37
N THR A 289 28.77 20.97 -4.26
CA THR A 289 27.98 21.00 -3.02
C THR A 289 27.24 19.69 -2.76
N TRP A 290 26.70 19.03 -3.80
CA TRP A 290 25.99 17.76 -3.63
C TRP A 290 26.93 16.61 -3.25
N PRO A 291 28.09 16.40 -3.92
CA PRO A 291 29.07 15.41 -3.47
C PRO A 291 29.56 15.69 -2.05
N TRP A 292 29.83 16.96 -1.72
CA TRP A 292 30.26 17.36 -0.38
C TRP A 292 29.20 17.02 0.69
N ILE A 293 27.94 17.39 0.46
CA ILE A 293 26.83 17.09 1.37
C ILE A 293 26.65 15.58 1.50
N SER A 294 26.72 14.83 0.40
CA SER A 294 26.56 13.38 0.39
C SER A 294 27.65 12.68 1.22
N LEU A 295 28.91 13.10 1.07
CA LEU A 295 30.04 12.57 1.83
C LEU A 295 29.98 12.94 3.32
N ARG A 296 29.48 14.13 3.64
CA ARG A 296 29.39 14.63 5.03
C ARG A 296 28.13 14.14 5.75
N THR A 297 27.11 13.71 5.01
CA THR A 297 25.86 13.15 5.57
C THR A 297 26.10 11.74 6.09
N ARG A 298 25.80 11.52 7.37
CA ARG A 298 25.81 10.19 7.96
C ARG A 298 24.43 9.55 7.81
N TRP A 299 24.36 8.53 6.95
CA TRP A 299 23.14 7.80 6.68
C TRP A 299 23.01 6.59 7.60
N TYR A 300 21.83 6.37 8.14
CA TYR A 300 21.45 5.20 8.94
C TYR A 300 20.37 4.43 8.20
N GLU A 301 20.78 3.55 7.30
CA GLU A 301 19.93 2.63 6.54
C GLU A 301 19.84 1.30 7.30
N THR A 302 19.46 1.37 8.58
CA THR A 302 19.60 0.26 9.54
C THR A 302 18.29 -0.38 9.94
N VAL A 303 17.15 0.22 9.58
CA VAL A 303 15.83 -0.29 9.92
C VAL A 303 15.00 -0.44 8.65
N TYR A 304 14.34 -1.58 8.54
CA TYR A 304 13.43 -1.85 7.45
C TYR A 304 12.18 -2.59 7.95
N VAL A 305 11.07 -2.41 7.24
CA VAL A 305 9.79 -3.03 7.54
C VAL A 305 9.51 -4.07 6.47
N GLU A 306 9.44 -5.32 6.87
CA GLU A 306 9.06 -6.43 6.00
C GLU A 306 7.54 -6.49 5.89
N TRP A 307 7.03 -6.35 4.67
CA TRP A 307 5.64 -6.54 4.30
C TRP A 307 5.53 -7.82 3.49
N SER A 308 5.07 -8.90 4.12
CA SER A 308 5.03 -10.21 3.49
C SER A 308 3.70 -10.47 2.80
N MET A 309 3.72 -10.69 1.49
CA MET A 309 2.55 -11.16 0.72
C MET A 309 2.33 -12.66 0.88
N SER A 310 3.42 -13.43 1.00
CA SER A 310 3.38 -14.83 1.40
C SER A 310 4.40 -15.14 2.48
N ARG A 311 4.13 -16.18 3.27
CA ARG A 311 5.06 -16.73 4.25
C ARG A 311 4.98 -18.25 4.22
N PRO A 312 6.12 -18.96 4.37
CA PRO A 312 6.08 -20.41 4.58
C PRO A 312 5.40 -20.69 5.94
N ASP A 313 4.45 -21.60 5.93
CA ASP A 313 3.86 -22.16 7.15
C ASP A 313 4.84 -23.14 7.81
N ARG A 314 4.54 -23.58 9.03
CA ARG A 314 5.33 -24.57 9.78
C ARG A 314 5.56 -25.88 9.02
N GLN A 315 4.66 -26.20 8.08
CA GLN A 315 4.70 -27.38 7.21
C GLN A 315 5.44 -27.14 5.88
N GLY A 316 5.98 -25.93 5.67
CA GLY A 316 6.69 -25.56 4.43
C GLY A 316 5.78 -25.10 3.28
N THR A 317 4.46 -25.20 3.42
CA THR A 317 3.50 -24.67 2.43
C THR A 317 3.43 -23.14 2.49
N LEU A 318 3.46 -22.47 1.34
CA LEU A 318 3.31 -21.01 1.28
C LEU A 318 1.86 -20.61 1.60
N ARG A 319 1.70 -19.80 2.63
CA ARG A 319 0.44 -19.15 2.98
C ARG A 319 0.46 -17.72 2.44
N TYR A 320 -0.58 -17.32 1.72
CA TYR A 320 -0.72 -15.97 1.17
C TYR A 320 -1.54 -15.08 2.11
N ALA A 321 -1.25 -13.78 2.11
CA ALA A 321 -2.00 -12.80 2.88
C ALA A 321 -3.42 -12.63 2.31
N CYS A 322 -3.53 -12.42 1.00
CA CYS A 322 -4.81 -12.30 0.30
C CYS A 322 -5.02 -13.43 -0.72
N MET A 323 -4.15 -13.55 -1.72
CA MET A 323 -4.26 -14.53 -2.81
C MET A 323 -2.89 -14.89 -3.36
N SER A 324 -2.80 -15.99 -4.12
CA SER A 324 -1.57 -16.38 -4.82
C SER A 324 -1.38 -15.63 -6.13
N GLU A 325 -0.14 -15.61 -6.63
CA GLU A 325 0.26 -15.06 -7.93
C GLU A 325 -0.57 -15.68 -9.07
N ASP A 326 -0.85 -16.98 -8.98
CA ASP A 326 -1.64 -17.72 -9.95
C ASP A 326 -3.09 -17.25 -10.01
N GLN A 327 -3.70 -17.06 -8.84
CA GLN A 327 -5.06 -16.56 -8.73
C GLN A 327 -5.15 -15.12 -9.21
N TRP A 328 -4.16 -14.28 -8.85
CA TRP A 328 -4.09 -12.90 -9.29
C TRP A 328 -3.97 -12.78 -10.81
N CYS A 329 -3.06 -13.53 -11.45
CA CYS A 329 -2.91 -13.53 -12.91
C CYS A 329 -4.18 -14.03 -13.63
N ARG A 330 -4.89 -15.01 -13.06
CA ARG A 330 -6.17 -15.49 -13.65
C ARG A 330 -7.28 -14.45 -13.53
N LEU A 331 -7.37 -13.79 -12.38
CA LEU A 331 -8.34 -12.72 -12.13
C LEU A 331 -8.16 -11.58 -13.13
N TRP A 332 -6.93 -11.08 -13.27
CA TRP A 332 -6.62 -9.94 -14.13
C TRP A 332 -6.47 -10.29 -15.62
N ARG A 333 -6.64 -11.57 -16.01
CA ARG A 333 -6.39 -11.99 -17.38
C ARG A 333 -7.26 -11.26 -18.40
N ARG A 334 -8.58 -11.28 -18.20
CA ARG A 334 -9.53 -10.66 -19.14
C ARG A 334 -9.50 -9.14 -19.11
N PRO A 335 -9.50 -8.47 -17.93
CA PRO A 335 -9.41 -7.01 -17.86
C PRO A 335 -8.19 -6.46 -18.61
N ILE A 336 -7.02 -7.09 -18.43
CA ILE A 336 -5.79 -6.67 -19.13
C ILE A 336 -5.92 -6.86 -20.65
N GLN A 337 -6.44 -8.00 -21.10
CA GLN A 337 -6.63 -8.24 -22.54
C GLN A 337 -7.60 -7.23 -23.18
N GLN A 338 -8.69 -6.89 -22.48
CA GLN A 338 -9.64 -5.87 -22.94
C GLN A 338 -8.99 -4.49 -23.00
N ALA A 339 -8.25 -4.11 -21.95
CA ALA A 339 -7.54 -2.82 -21.89
C ALA A 339 -6.47 -2.67 -22.99
N ILE A 340 -5.72 -3.74 -23.30
CA ILE A 340 -4.74 -3.75 -24.39
C ILE A 340 -5.43 -3.58 -25.75
N LYS A 341 -6.51 -4.32 -26.00
CA LYS A 341 -7.29 -4.19 -27.25
C LYS A 341 -7.89 -2.80 -27.41
N ALA A 342 -8.33 -2.19 -26.31
CA ALA A 342 -8.84 -0.82 -26.28
C ALA A 342 -7.73 0.25 -26.34
N ARG A 343 -6.44 -0.14 -26.35
CA ARG A 343 -5.27 0.76 -26.27
C ARG A 343 -5.38 1.76 -25.11
N ARG A 344 -5.92 1.31 -23.99
CA ARG A 344 -6.18 2.16 -22.83
C ARG A 344 -4.87 2.64 -22.21
N ARG A 345 -4.91 3.88 -21.71
CA ARG A 345 -3.88 4.45 -20.86
C ARG A 345 -4.48 4.77 -19.51
N GLY A 346 -3.77 4.42 -18.44
CA GLY A 346 -4.17 4.71 -17.07
C GLY A 346 -4.39 3.46 -16.22
N ARG A 347 -5.09 3.67 -15.11
CA ARG A 347 -5.28 2.65 -14.07
C ARG A 347 -6.42 1.70 -14.41
N LEU A 348 -6.21 0.41 -14.14
CA LEU A 348 -7.29 -0.56 -14.03
C LEU A 348 -7.74 -0.71 -12.58
N SER A 349 -9.04 -0.83 -12.43
CA SER A 349 -9.76 -0.78 -11.17
C SER A 349 -10.62 -2.04 -11.01
N GLN A 350 -11.39 -2.06 -9.92
CA GLN A 350 -12.35 -3.13 -9.68
C GLN A 350 -13.40 -3.21 -10.78
N ASP A 351 -13.87 -2.06 -11.27
CA ASP A 351 -14.94 -1.98 -12.26
C ASP A 351 -14.55 -2.74 -13.54
N ASP A 352 -13.26 -2.71 -13.91
CA ASP A 352 -12.76 -3.48 -15.05
C ASP A 352 -12.82 -5.00 -14.84
N ILE A 353 -12.77 -5.46 -13.58
CA ILE A 353 -12.98 -6.88 -13.23
C ILE A 353 -14.47 -7.21 -13.29
N ASP A 354 -15.33 -6.32 -12.80
CA ASP A 354 -16.79 -6.50 -12.81
C ASP A 354 -17.32 -6.53 -14.25
N ASP A 355 -16.88 -5.60 -15.09
CA ASP A 355 -17.17 -5.55 -16.52
C ASP A 355 -16.70 -6.83 -17.24
N ALA A 356 -15.50 -7.32 -16.90
CA ALA A 356 -14.98 -8.56 -17.44
C ALA A 356 -15.75 -9.82 -16.96
N CYS A 357 -16.37 -9.77 -15.78
CA CYS A 357 -17.18 -10.85 -15.24
C CYS A 357 -18.58 -10.93 -15.87
N ILE A 358 -19.15 -9.79 -16.28
CA ILE A 358 -20.49 -9.67 -16.86
C ILE A 358 -20.47 -9.90 -18.39
N ALA A 359 -19.31 -9.74 -19.04
CA ALA A 359 -19.18 -9.87 -20.49
C ALA A 359 -19.61 -11.27 -21.03
N PRO A 360 -20.34 -11.33 -22.15
CA PRO A 360 -20.82 -12.59 -22.75
C PRO A 360 -19.65 -13.49 -23.20
N GLY A 361 -19.75 -14.80 -22.90
CA GLY A 361 -18.69 -15.78 -23.17
C GLY A 361 -17.71 -16.04 -22.00
N ALA A 362 -18.04 -15.56 -20.79
CA ALA A 362 -17.20 -15.69 -19.60
C ALA A 362 -17.41 -16.99 -18.81
N GLU A 363 -18.32 -17.89 -19.18
CA GLU A 363 -18.85 -18.96 -18.31
C GLU A 363 -17.78 -19.88 -17.68
N ASP A 364 -16.79 -20.35 -18.45
CA ASP A 364 -15.75 -21.26 -17.96
C ASP A 364 -14.62 -20.54 -17.18
N SER A 365 -14.34 -19.28 -17.51
CA SER A 365 -13.26 -18.50 -16.88
C SER A 365 -13.76 -17.73 -15.65
N ALA A 366 -15.06 -17.45 -15.61
CA ALA A 366 -15.75 -16.76 -14.53
C ALA A 366 -15.66 -17.50 -13.20
N ARG A 367 -15.53 -18.84 -13.17
CA ARG A 367 -15.46 -19.58 -11.91
C ARG A 367 -14.19 -19.25 -11.10
N GLY A 368 -13.04 -19.18 -11.75
CA GLY A 368 -11.77 -18.81 -11.12
C GLY A 368 -11.69 -17.32 -10.80
N MET A 369 -12.24 -16.49 -11.68
CA MET A 369 -12.34 -15.04 -11.51
C MET A 369 -13.25 -14.67 -10.34
N ARG A 370 -14.47 -15.25 -10.27
CA ARG A 370 -15.43 -15.08 -9.16
C ARG A 370 -14.84 -15.54 -7.83
N ALA A 371 -14.01 -16.59 -7.80
CA ALA A 371 -13.36 -17.01 -6.57
C ALA A 371 -12.32 -15.97 -6.08
N GLY A 372 -11.43 -15.50 -6.95
CA GLY A 372 -10.46 -14.46 -6.61
C GLY A 372 -11.11 -13.11 -6.31
N PHE A 373 -12.17 -12.78 -7.04
CA PHE A 373 -12.98 -11.58 -6.86
C PHE A 373 -13.76 -11.62 -5.54
N LYS A 374 -14.39 -12.74 -5.17
CA LYS A 374 -15.02 -12.92 -3.85
C LYS A 374 -14.01 -12.78 -2.70
N VAL A 375 -12.77 -13.25 -2.89
CA VAL A 375 -11.69 -13.03 -1.92
C VAL A 375 -11.38 -11.55 -1.80
N LEU A 376 -11.25 -10.81 -2.92
CA LEU A 376 -11.09 -9.35 -2.88
C LEU A 376 -12.30 -8.67 -2.21
N GLN A 377 -13.52 -8.98 -2.62
CA GLN A 377 -14.72 -8.41 -2.02
C GLN A 377 -14.76 -8.62 -0.50
N ARG A 378 -14.47 -9.84 -0.03
CA ARG A 378 -14.39 -10.15 1.40
C ARG A 378 -13.27 -9.38 2.09
N THR A 379 -12.07 -9.35 1.50
CA THR A 379 -10.91 -8.66 2.08
C THR A 379 -11.14 -7.15 2.15
N PHE A 380 -11.87 -6.59 1.19
CA PHE A 380 -12.11 -5.15 1.08
C PHE A 380 -13.43 -4.68 1.68
N GLY A 381 -14.32 -5.60 2.06
CA GLY A 381 -15.68 -5.27 2.52
C GLY A 381 -16.57 -4.72 1.40
N TRP A 382 -16.28 -5.05 0.15
CA TRP A 382 -17.05 -4.57 -1.00
C TRP A 382 -18.29 -5.47 -1.19
N GLY A 383 -19.49 -4.88 -1.02
CA GLY A 383 -20.76 -5.55 -1.34
C GLY A 383 -21.63 -5.97 -0.15
N GLY A 384 -21.43 -5.43 1.04
CA GLY A 384 -22.32 -5.70 2.17
C GLY A 384 -23.53 -4.79 2.21
N ASP A 385 -24.46 -4.84 1.24
CA ASP A 385 -25.78 -4.17 1.36
C ASP A 385 -26.94 -4.72 0.48
N GLU A 386 -26.85 -5.88 -0.18
CA GLU A 386 -27.95 -6.31 -1.07
C GLU A 386 -28.60 -7.68 -0.78
N GLU A 387 -28.43 -8.26 0.40
CA GLU A 387 -29.05 -9.57 0.72
C GLU A 387 -29.94 -9.61 1.97
N SER A 388 -30.60 -8.49 2.33
CA SER A 388 -31.70 -8.49 3.33
C SER A 388 -33.10 -8.20 2.76
N SER A 389 -33.23 -7.95 1.46
CA SER A 389 -34.55 -7.80 0.81
C SER A 389 -34.99 -9.13 0.19
N GLY A 390 -35.59 -10.01 1.01
CA GLY A 390 -35.99 -11.35 0.56
C GLY A 390 -37.10 -12.01 1.37
N ARG A 391 -38.35 -11.57 1.11
CA ARG A 391 -39.63 -12.32 1.25
C ARG A 391 -40.23 -12.51 2.65
N HIS A 392 -41.21 -11.65 2.94
CA HIS A 392 -42.48 -12.13 3.51
C HIS A 392 -43.63 -11.67 2.62
N SER A 393 -44.30 -12.64 1.98
CA SER A 393 -45.63 -12.47 1.41
C SER A 393 -46.61 -13.24 2.31
N PRO A 394 -47.84 -12.74 2.51
CA PRO A 394 -48.68 -13.10 3.63
C PRO A 394 -49.40 -14.42 3.38
N ARG A 395 -49.60 -15.22 4.43
CA ARG A 395 -50.51 -16.36 4.37
C ARG A 395 -51.51 -16.27 5.51
N ASN A 396 -52.74 -15.93 5.12
CA ASN A 396 -53.96 -16.14 5.88
C ASN A 396 -54.00 -17.56 6.46
N ARG A 397 -54.17 -17.67 7.78
CA ARG A 397 -55.34 -18.32 8.38
C ARG A 397 -55.43 -18.03 9.86
#